data_AF-A0A7L2ID35-F1
#
_entry.id   AF-A0A7L2ID35-F1
#
_cell.length_a   1.000
_cell.length_b   1.000
_cell.length_c   1.000
_cell.angle_alpha   90.00
_cell.angle_beta   90.00
_cell.angle_gamma   90.00
#
_symmetry.space_group_name_H-M   'P 1'
#
loop_
_entity.id
_entity.type
_entity.pdbx_description
1 polymer ?
#
loop_
_entity_poly.entity_id
_entity_poly.type
_entity_poly.pdbx_seq_one_letter_code
_entity_poly.pdbx_strand_id
1 'polypeptide(L)'
;RKRSQSLGEHWTKGIPIEVIPMAYVPVSRALSRSFGGSAELRMAVSKAGPVVTDNGNFILDWKFDKVHDWREVNTAIKMIPGVVETGLFLGMAQAVYFGNEDGSVSVRQRQPC
;
A
#
# COMPACT_ATOMS: atom_id res chain seq x y z
N ARG A 1 1.93 -15.19 -2.85
CA ARG A 1 3.28 -15.42 -2.24
C ARG A 1 3.98 -14.06 -2.10
N LYS A 2 4.89 -13.86 -1.13
CA LYS A 2 5.50 -12.54 -0.83
C LYS A 2 6.65 -12.14 -1.76
N ARG A 3 7.27 -13.10 -2.46
CA ARG A 3 8.33 -12.83 -3.43
C ARG A 3 7.70 -12.51 -4.79
N SER A 4 7.94 -11.31 -5.32
CA SER A 4 7.46 -10.88 -6.64
C SER A 4 8.51 -10.04 -7.37
N GLN A 5 8.37 -9.91 -8.70
CA GLN A 5 9.19 -9.01 -9.53
C GLN A 5 8.69 -7.57 -9.45
N SER A 6 7.38 -7.38 -9.35
CA SER A 6 6.75 -6.06 -9.22
C SER A 6 5.77 -5.99 -8.04
N LEU A 7 5.48 -4.77 -7.56
CA LEU A 7 4.40 -4.53 -6.61
C LEU A 7 3.05 -4.74 -7.32
N GLY A 8 2.11 -5.41 -6.65
CA GLY A 8 0.81 -5.75 -7.22
C GLY A 8 0.73 -7.10 -7.92
N GLU A 9 1.86 -7.77 -8.22
CA GLU A 9 1.87 -9.04 -8.99
C GLU A 9 1.15 -10.18 -8.28
N HIS A 10 1.50 -10.44 -7.01
CA HIS A 10 0.86 -11.47 -6.21
C HIS A 10 -0.05 -10.91 -5.11
N TRP A 11 0.04 -9.62 -4.85
CA TRP A 11 -0.78 -8.93 -3.86
C TRP A 11 -1.74 -7.98 -4.59
N THR A 12 -2.94 -8.48 -4.85
CA THR A 12 -3.97 -7.77 -5.64
C THR A 12 -5.00 -7.05 -4.75
N LYS A 13 -4.85 -7.13 -3.43
CA LYS A 13 -5.75 -6.45 -2.48
C LYS A 13 -5.57 -4.93 -2.45
N GLY A 14 -4.54 -4.41 -3.12
CA GLY A 14 -4.23 -2.99 -3.21
C GLY A 14 -3.18 -2.53 -2.21
N ILE A 15 -2.70 -1.30 -2.40
CA ILE A 15 -1.79 -0.61 -1.48
C ILE A 15 -2.63 0.02 -0.37
N PRO A 16 -2.35 -0.27 0.91
CA PRO A 16 -3.01 0.40 2.02
C PRO A 16 -2.51 1.84 2.11
N ILE A 17 -3.43 2.78 2.24
CA ILE A 17 -3.19 4.21 2.43
C ILE A 17 -3.94 4.64 3.68
N GLU A 18 -3.21 5.14 4.67
CA GLU A 18 -3.80 5.67 5.89
C GLU A 18 -4.27 7.10 5.65
N VAL A 19 -5.53 7.38 5.99
CA VAL A 19 -6.18 8.67 5.74
C VAL A 19 -6.98 9.14 6.93
N ILE A 20 -7.07 10.46 7.09
CA ILE A 20 -7.92 11.07 8.11
C ILE A 20 -9.39 10.70 7.81
N PRO A 21 -10.21 10.35 8.82
CA PRO A 21 -11.59 9.91 8.62
C PRO A 21 -12.50 10.88 7.85
N MET A 22 -12.25 12.19 7.92
CA MET A 22 -13.02 13.18 7.15
C MET A 22 -12.62 13.26 5.66
N ALA A 23 -11.44 12.76 5.31
CA ALA A 23 -10.82 12.94 4.00
C ALA A 23 -10.88 11.70 3.09
N TYR A 24 -11.41 10.55 3.57
CA TYR A 24 -11.35 9.31 2.78
C TYR A 24 -12.06 9.40 1.41
N VAL A 25 -13.19 10.12 1.33
CA VAL A 25 -13.92 10.33 0.06
C VAL A 25 -13.14 11.19 -0.93
N PRO A 26 -12.69 12.42 -0.59
CA PRO A 26 -11.91 13.23 -1.52
C PRO A 26 -10.57 12.59 -1.88
N VAL A 27 -9.89 11.91 -0.94
CA VAL A 27 -8.65 11.18 -1.21
C VAL A 27 -8.89 10.04 -2.19
N SER A 28 -9.92 9.22 -1.98
CA SER A 28 -10.29 8.12 -2.90
C SER A 28 -10.53 8.64 -4.33
N ARG A 29 -11.26 9.76 -4.47
CA ARG A 29 -11.49 10.41 -5.76
C ARG A 29 -10.21 10.96 -6.39
N ALA A 30 -9.34 11.56 -5.60
CA ALA A 30 -8.05 12.10 -6.08
C ALA A 30 -7.13 10.98 -6.59
N LEU A 31 -7.08 9.85 -5.88
CA LEU A 31 -6.32 8.65 -6.28
C LEU A 31 -6.81 8.11 -7.62
N SER A 32 -8.12 7.83 -7.74
CA SER A 32 -8.71 7.33 -8.98
C SER A 32 -8.53 8.29 -10.16
N ARG A 33 -8.60 9.61 -9.93
CA ARG A 33 -8.38 10.61 -10.99
C ARG A 33 -6.93 10.72 -11.45
N SER A 34 -5.99 10.65 -10.52
CA SER A 34 -4.56 10.91 -10.82
C SER A 34 -3.85 9.66 -11.34
N PHE A 35 -4.18 8.49 -10.78
CA PHE A 35 -3.44 7.26 -11.03
C PHE A 35 -4.30 6.15 -11.65
N GLY A 36 -5.63 6.30 -11.65
CA GLY A 36 -6.57 5.26 -12.04
C GLY A 36 -6.87 4.27 -10.90
N GLY A 37 -7.59 3.21 -11.23
CA GLY A 37 -7.98 2.17 -10.28
C GLY A 37 -9.04 2.62 -9.26
N SER A 38 -9.25 1.82 -8.23
CA SER A 38 -10.25 2.05 -7.17
C SER A 38 -9.61 2.09 -5.79
N ALA A 39 -9.96 3.08 -4.99
CA ALA A 39 -9.57 3.16 -3.58
C ALA A 39 -10.78 2.89 -2.70
N GLU A 40 -10.80 1.70 -2.09
CA GLU A 40 -11.92 1.20 -1.29
C GLU A 40 -11.64 1.35 0.21
N LEU A 41 -12.64 1.80 0.97
CA LEU A 41 -12.53 1.87 2.42
C LEU A 41 -12.48 0.47 3.01
N ARG A 42 -11.43 0.16 3.78
CA ARG A 42 -11.28 -1.15 4.41
C ARG A 42 -12.31 -1.33 5.52
N MET A 43 -13.25 -2.24 5.31
CA MET A 43 -14.28 -2.58 6.31
C MET A 43 -13.74 -3.59 7.33
N ALA A 44 -14.14 -3.42 8.59
CA ALA A 44 -13.74 -4.35 9.64
C ALA A 44 -14.54 -5.65 9.56
N VAL A 45 -13.90 -6.78 9.86
CA VAL A 45 -14.53 -8.11 9.79
C VAL A 45 -15.32 -8.43 11.06
N SER A 46 -14.85 -7.96 12.22
CA SER A 46 -15.42 -8.29 13.54
C SER A 46 -16.18 -7.14 14.21
N LYS A 47 -16.42 -6.03 13.50
CA LYS A 47 -17.22 -4.88 13.98
C LYS A 47 -17.92 -4.20 12.82
N ALA A 48 -19.03 -3.51 13.08
CA ALA A 48 -19.66 -2.66 12.09
C ALA A 48 -18.79 -1.41 11.82
N GLY A 49 -18.64 -1.04 10.55
CA GLY A 49 -17.90 0.14 10.13
C GLY A 49 -16.46 -0.13 9.66
N PRO A 50 -15.71 0.94 9.36
CA PRO A 50 -14.36 0.83 8.83
C PRO A 50 -13.33 0.33 9.85
N VAL A 51 -12.22 -0.19 9.34
CA VAL A 51 -11.01 -0.40 10.13
C VAL A 51 -10.49 0.96 10.58
N VAL A 52 -10.17 1.04 11.87
CA VAL A 52 -9.59 2.22 12.50
C VAL A 52 -8.18 1.82 12.94
N THR A 53 -7.17 2.58 12.54
CA THR A 53 -5.78 2.37 12.97
C THR A 53 -5.60 2.75 14.43
N ASP A 54 -4.47 2.38 15.03
CA ASP A 54 -4.14 2.79 16.41
C ASP A 54 -4.08 4.32 16.56
N ASN A 55 -3.82 5.04 15.47
CA ASN A 55 -3.83 6.50 15.41
C ASN A 55 -5.23 7.11 15.16
N GLY A 56 -6.28 6.30 15.10
CA GLY A 56 -7.65 6.77 14.87
C GLY A 56 -7.99 7.07 13.41
N ASN A 57 -7.15 6.68 12.45
CA ASN A 57 -7.35 6.93 11.03
C ASN A 57 -8.03 5.78 10.32
N PHE A 58 -8.49 6.01 9.09
CA PHE A 58 -9.03 4.98 8.21
C PHE A 58 -7.97 4.44 7.25
N ILE A 59 -8.23 3.25 6.71
CA ILE A 59 -7.40 2.65 5.67
C ILE A 59 -8.19 2.59 4.37
N LEU A 60 -7.65 3.18 3.32
CA LEU A 60 -8.07 2.94 1.94
C LEU A 60 -7.17 1.87 1.31
N ASP A 61 -7.76 0.86 0.71
CA ASP A 61 -7.07 -0.10 -0.14
C ASP A 61 -7.16 0.36 -1.59
N TRP A 62 -6.05 0.90 -2.11
CA TRP A 62 -5.96 1.35 -3.50
C TRP A 62 -5.51 0.22 -4.43
N LYS A 63 -6.46 -0.26 -5.24
CA LYS A 63 -6.24 -1.24 -6.31
C LYS A 63 -5.91 -0.49 -7.61
N PHE A 64 -4.88 -0.93 -8.30
CA PHE A 64 -4.36 -0.32 -9.50
C PHE A 64 -4.13 -1.37 -10.58
N ASP A 65 -4.26 -0.96 -11.84
CA ASP A 65 -4.29 -1.89 -12.99
C ASP A 65 -3.00 -1.84 -13.82
N LYS A 66 -2.08 -0.94 -13.48
CA LYS A 66 -0.83 -0.72 -14.22
C LYS A 66 0.37 -0.62 -13.30
N VAL A 67 1.55 -0.94 -13.85
CA VAL A 67 2.82 -0.67 -13.18
C VAL A 67 3.09 0.83 -13.21
N HIS A 68 3.52 1.38 -12.09
CA HIS A 68 3.83 2.80 -11.95
C HIS A 68 5.30 3.02 -11.56
N ASP A 69 5.79 4.24 -11.75
CA ASP A 69 6.94 4.71 -10.98
C ASP A 69 6.50 4.87 -9.52
N TRP A 70 6.89 3.90 -8.69
CA TRP A 70 6.47 3.85 -7.30
C TRP A 70 6.98 5.03 -6.48
N ARG A 71 8.14 5.61 -6.81
CA ARG A 71 8.70 6.74 -6.07
C ARG A 71 7.89 8.00 -6.34
N GLU A 72 7.55 8.25 -7.60
CA GLU A 72 6.68 9.37 -7.98
C GLU A 72 5.28 9.20 -7.40
N VAL A 73 4.68 8.01 -7.54
CA VAL A 73 3.35 7.71 -6.98
C VAL A 73 3.33 7.89 -5.48
N ASN A 74 4.31 7.34 -4.75
CA ASN A 74 4.37 7.50 -3.30
C ASN A 74 4.43 8.98 -2.91
N THR A 75 5.29 9.76 -3.57
CA THR A 75 5.44 11.19 -3.29
C THR A 75 4.14 11.93 -3.56
N ALA A 76 3.53 11.69 -4.71
CA ALA A 76 2.31 12.39 -5.10
C ALA A 76 1.10 12.00 -4.22
N ILE A 77 0.98 10.73 -3.81
CA ILE A 77 -0.07 10.31 -2.86
C ILE A 77 0.13 10.97 -1.50
N LYS A 78 1.36 11.02 -0.98
CA LYS A 78 1.66 11.70 0.29
C LYS A 78 1.36 13.21 0.28
N MET A 79 1.34 13.82 -0.90
CA MET A 79 0.99 15.23 -1.08
C MET A 79 -0.53 15.50 -1.14
N ILE A 80 -1.38 14.46 -1.18
CA ILE A 80 -2.84 14.64 -1.15
C ILE A 80 -3.28 15.03 0.27
N PRO A 81 -3.96 16.16 0.47
CA PRO A 81 -4.45 16.56 1.79
C PRO A 81 -5.36 15.49 2.41
N GLY A 82 -5.03 15.10 3.64
CA GLY A 82 -5.75 14.06 4.38
C GLY A 82 -5.17 12.65 4.25
N VAL A 83 -4.12 12.45 3.43
CA VAL A 83 -3.26 11.26 3.51
C VAL A 83 -2.29 11.42 4.67
N VAL A 84 -2.17 10.37 5.48
CA VAL A 84 -1.25 10.29 6.61
C VAL A 84 0.00 9.54 6.18
N GLU A 85 -0.15 8.34 5.61
CA GLU A 85 0.97 7.52 5.14
C GLU A 85 0.52 6.51 4.08
N THR A 86 1.48 5.94 3.35
CA THR A 86 1.24 4.85 2.40
C THR A 86 1.94 3.56 2.82
N GLY A 87 1.44 2.42 2.35
CA GLY A 87 2.10 1.12 2.51
C GLY A 87 3.33 0.90 1.62
N LEU A 88 3.88 1.95 0.99
CA LEU A 88 5.02 1.85 0.07
C LEU A 88 6.34 2.09 0.79
N PHE A 89 7.02 1.00 1.16
CA PHE A 89 8.34 1.03 1.82
C PHE A 89 9.48 1.06 0.80
N LEU A 90 9.62 2.16 0.06
CA LEU A 90 10.56 2.29 -1.05
C LEU A 90 11.97 2.65 -0.57
N GLY A 91 12.97 1.84 -0.95
CA GLY A 91 14.38 2.11 -0.64
C GLY A 91 14.78 1.93 0.84
N MET A 92 13.89 1.40 1.67
CA MET A 92 14.10 1.22 3.12
C MET A 92 14.74 -0.14 3.46
N ALA A 93 14.31 -1.21 2.80
CA ALA A 93 14.79 -2.56 3.11
C ALA A 93 16.23 -2.78 2.64
N GLN A 94 17.10 -3.23 3.53
CA GLN A 94 18.49 -3.63 3.22
C GLN A 94 18.62 -5.12 2.92
N ALA A 95 17.81 -5.96 3.55
CA ALA A 95 17.75 -7.39 3.31
C ALA A 95 16.31 -7.90 3.45
N VAL A 96 15.96 -8.92 2.67
CA VAL A 96 14.66 -9.60 2.71
C VAL A 96 14.89 -11.10 2.79
N TYR A 97 14.27 -11.74 3.76
CA TYR A 97 14.35 -13.19 4.01
C TYR A 97 13.03 -13.84 3.60
N PHE A 98 13.10 -14.93 2.82
CA PHE A 98 11.97 -15.72 2.39
C PHE A 98 12.10 -17.14 2.93
N GLY A 99 11.20 -17.53 3.83
CA GLY A 99 11.06 -18.93 4.26
C GLY A 99 10.35 -19.75 3.18
N ASN A 100 10.96 -20.87 2.79
CA ASN A 100 10.45 -21.80 1.79
C ASN A 100 9.77 -23.00 2.47
N GLU A 101 8.94 -23.73 1.72
CA GLU A 101 8.18 -24.88 2.23
C GLU A 101 9.08 -26.06 2.63
N ASP A 102 10.28 -26.15 2.06
CA ASP A 102 11.30 -27.15 2.36
C ASP A 102 12.15 -26.82 3.61
N GLY A 103 11.80 -25.74 4.33
CA GLY A 103 12.54 -25.26 5.50
C GLY A 103 13.78 -24.42 5.17
N SER A 104 14.14 -24.25 3.90
CA SER A 104 15.23 -23.37 3.51
C SER A 104 14.86 -21.89 3.59
N VAL A 105 15.88 -21.02 3.68
CA VAL A 105 15.70 -19.56 3.69
C VAL A 105 16.46 -18.95 2.52
N SER A 106 15.75 -18.27 1.61
CA SER A 106 16.39 -17.45 0.58
C SER A 106 16.53 -16.01 1.05
N VAL A 107 17.68 -15.39 0.78
CA VAL A 107 17.96 -14.00 1.17
C VAL A 107 18.16 -13.15 -0.07
N ARG A 108 17.56 -11.96 -0.10
CA ARG A 108 17.84 -10.91 -1.08
C ARG A 108 18.36 -9.69 -0.35
N GLN A 109 19.61 -9.32 -0.61
CA GLN A 109 20.20 -8.09 -0.10
C GLN A 109 20.05 -6.96 -1.11
N ARG A 110 20.01 -5.73 -0.63
CA ARG A 110 20.07 -4.53 -1.46
C ARG A 110 21.42 -4.54 -2.17
N GLN A 111 21.40 -4.42 -3.50
CA GLN A 111 22.64 -4.21 -4.24
C GLN A 111 23.24 -2.86 -3.78
N PRO A 112 24.51 -2.84 -3.35
CA PRO A 112 25.19 -1.58 -3.11
C PRO A 112 25.23 -0.79 -4.42
N CYS A 113 24.97 0.51 -4.30
CA CYS A 113 25.05 1.45 -5.42
C CYS A 113 26.47 1.50 -5.99
#